data_AF-A0A1M6W6C1-F1
#
_entry.id   AF-A0A1M6W6C1-F1
#
_cell.length_a   1.000
_cell.length_b   1.000
_cell.length_c   1.000
_cell.angle_alpha   90.00
_cell.angle_beta   90.00
_cell.angle_gamma   90.00
#
_symmetry.space_group_name_H-M   'P 1'
#
loop_
_entity.id
_entity.type
_entity.pdbx_description
1 polymer ?
#
loop_
_entity_poly.entity_id
_entity_poly.type
_entity_poly.pdbx_seq_one_letter_code
_entity_poly.pdbx_strand_id
1 'polypeptide(L)'
;MVRFFATTYVKLQQAYFSESNMAGGWQLIGYMAPGNNSQTTNFNYHPGTDIAVGGSAELGTSAKIGWQAANKVNLNECTGDGSTYHWQIGMTAGSATNNGQADVVFSATASANSGTGCVALTPTFDKIGK
;
A
#
# COMPACT_ATOMS: atom_id res chain seq x y z
N MET A 1 -6.39 -2.70 11.48
CA MET A 1 -7.37 -2.74 10.38
C MET A 1 -6.75 -2.54 8.99
N VAL A 2 -5.80 -1.61 8.78
CA VAL A 2 -5.08 -1.40 7.49
C VAL A 2 -4.39 -2.65 6.92
N ARG A 3 -3.81 -3.50 7.78
CA ARG A 3 -3.06 -4.71 7.37
C ARG A 3 -3.86 -5.68 6.49
N PHE A 4 -5.15 -5.90 6.78
CA PHE A 4 -5.97 -6.84 6.03
C PHE A 4 -6.19 -6.40 4.58
N PHE A 5 -6.41 -5.10 4.36
CA PHE A 5 -6.72 -4.57 3.03
C PHE A 5 -5.49 -4.39 2.15
N ALA A 6 -4.36 -4.05 2.74
CA ALA A 6 -3.07 -4.11 2.06
C ALA A 6 -2.74 -5.55 1.63
N THR A 7 -3.17 -6.57 2.39
CA THR A 7 -2.91 -7.98 2.05
C THR A 7 -3.68 -8.43 0.80
N THR A 8 -4.96 -8.04 0.65
CA THR A 8 -5.73 -8.34 -0.57
C THR A 8 -5.12 -7.68 -1.80
N TYR A 9 -4.71 -6.41 -1.67
CA TYR A 9 -4.02 -5.69 -2.73
C TYR A 9 -2.74 -6.42 -3.17
N VAL A 10 -1.86 -6.76 -2.21
CA VAL A 10 -0.58 -7.45 -2.48
C VAL A 10 -0.79 -8.76 -3.24
N LYS A 11 -1.78 -9.57 -2.85
CA LYS A 11 -2.05 -10.86 -3.52
C LYS A 11 -2.53 -10.69 -4.96
N LEU A 12 -3.46 -9.78 -5.20
CA LEU A 12 -3.94 -9.48 -6.56
C LEU A 12 -2.82 -8.92 -7.43
N GLN A 13 -1.99 -8.07 -6.85
CA GLN A 13 -0.86 -7.47 -7.53
C GLN A 13 0.22 -8.50 -7.90
N GLN A 14 0.47 -9.47 -7.02
CA GLN A 14 1.39 -10.57 -7.30
C GLN A 14 0.86 -11.49 -8.40
N ALA A 15 -0.45 -11.82 -8.39
CA ALA A 15 -1.07 -12.60 -9.46
C ALA A 15 -0.95 -11.90 -10.81
N TYR A 16 -1.32 -10.62 -10.89
CA TYR A 16 -1.20 -9.84 -12.12
C TYR A 16 0.25 -9.71 -12.60
N PHE A 17 1.20 -9.50 -11.69
CA PHE A 17 2.63 -9.41 -12.04
C PHE A 17 3.14 -10.74 -12.60
N SER A 18 2.70 -11.88 -12.07
CA SER A 18 3.06 -13.21 -12.59
C SER A 18 2.53 -13.46 -14.01
N GLU A 19 1.45 -12.80 -14.41
CA GLU A 19 0.85 -12.96 -15.74
C GLU A 19 1.39 -11.96 -16.76
N SER A 20 1.60 -10.71 -16.32
CA SER A 20 1.89 -9.58 -17.22
C SER A 20 3.30 -9.01 -17.08
N ASN A 21 4.07 -9.45 -16.06
CA ASN A 21 5.39 -8.89 -15.70
C ASN A 21 5.38 -7.36 -15.50
N MET A 22 4.23 -6.81 -15.10
CA MET A 22 3.99 -5.39 -14.88
C MET A 22 3.17 -5.20 -13.60
N ALA A 23 3.34 -4.05 -12.94
CA ALA A 23 2.44 -3.65 -11.87
C ALA A 23 1.14 -3.08 -12.47
N GLY A 24 0.00 -3.32 -11.81
CA GLY A 24 -1.32 -2.98 -12.36
C GLY A 24 -2.03 -1.94 -11.50
N GLY A 25 -2.77 -1.06 -12.14
CA GLY A 25 -3.69 -0.15 -11.47
C GLY A 25 -4.84 -0.92 -10.83
N TRP A 26 -5.50 -0.32 -9.84
CA TRP A 26 -6.55 -0.99 -9.06
C TRP A 26 -7.67 -1.57 -9.93
N GLN A 27 -8.11 -0.84 -10.97
CA GLN A 27 -9.15 -1.33 -11.88
C GLN A 27 -8.66 -2.52 -12.70
N LEU A 28 -7.39 -2.53 -13.10
CA LEU A 28 -6.82 -3.59 -13.93
C LEU A 28 -6.62 -4.89 -13.16
N ILE A 29 -6.18 -4.81 -11.91
CA ILE A 29 -6.00 -5.98 -11.02
C ILE A 29 -7.30 -6.41 -10.33
N GLY A 30 -8.42 -5.72 -10.59
CA GLY A 30 -9.71 -5.98 -9.94
C GLY A 30 -9.73 -5.66 -8.44
N TYR A 31 -8.85 -4.78 -7.96
CA TYR A 31 -8.84 -4.36 -6.57
C TYR A 31 -9.89 -3.28 -6.32
N MET A 32 -10.77 -3.53 -5.34
CA MET A 32 -11.70 -2.54 -4.82
C MET A 32 -11.27 -2.15 -3.41
N ALA A 33 -11.07 -0.86 -3.18
CA ALA A 33 -10.74 -0.38 -1.86
C ALA A 33 -11.93 -0.52 -0.88
N PRO A 34 -11.65 -0.65 0.42
CA PRO A 34 -12.67 -0.88 1.42
C PRO A 34 -13.65 0.28 1.61
N GLY A 35 -14.85 -0.07 2.07
CA GLY A 35 -15.89 0.88 2.43
C GLY A 35 -16.64 1.43 1.21
N ASN A 36 -17.30 2.58 1.39
CA ASN A 36 -18.07 3.21 0.33
C ASN A 36 -17.19 4.25 -0.38
N ASN A 37 -17.09 4.20 -1.70
CA ASN A 37 -16.24 5.10 -2.50
C ASN A 37 -14.78 5.18 -1.99
N SER A 38 -14.18 4.02 -1.68
CA SER A 38 -12.81 3.92 -1.17
C SER A 38 -12.58 4.62 0.18
N GLN A 39 -13.63 4.74 1.00
CA GLN A 39 -13.58 5.40 2.30
C GLN A 39 -14.21 4.54 3.38
N THR A 40 -13.54 4.50 4.53
CA THR A 40 -14.07 3.96 5.78
C THR A 40 -14.27 5.07 6.80
N THR A 41 -14.66 4.71 8.02
CA THR A 41 -14.75 5.66 9.14
C THR A 41 -13.39 6.33 9.42
N ASN A 42 -12.30 5.58 9.31
CA ASN A 42 -10.98 6.02 9.77
C ASN A 42 -9.99 6.32 8.63
N PHE A 43 -10.24 5.84 7.41
CA PHE A 43 -9.29 5.97 6.30
C PHE A 43 -9.94 6.38 5.00
N ASN A 44 -9.20 7.19 4.23
CA ASN A 44 -9.44 7.44 2.81
C ASN A 44 -8.37 6.68 2.01
N TYR A 45 -8.79 5.74 1.19
CA TYR A 45 -7.90 4.93 0.35
C TYR A 45 -7.76 5.56 -1.03
N HIS A 46 -6.55 5.56 -1.57
CA HIS A 46 -6.27 6.08 -2.90
C HIS A 46 -5.28 5.17 -3.63
N PRO A 47 -5.42 5.00 -4.96
CA PRO A 47 -4.34 4.41 -5.76
C PRO A 47 -3.05 5.21 -5.53
N GLY A 48 -1.90 4.55 -5.62
CA GLY A 48 -0.64 5.30 -5.60
C GLY A 48 -0.51 6.24 -6.81
N THR A 49 0.44 7.16 -6.76
CA THR A 49 0.65 8.15 -7.83
C THR A 49 1.38 7.60 -9.05
N ASP A 50 2.05 6.45 -8.90
CA ASP A 50 2.99 5.94 -9.91
C ASP A 50 2.37 4.97 -10.90
N ILE A 51 1.10 4.59 -10.69
CA ILE A 51 0.35 3.64 -11.53
C ILE A 51 -1.05 4.20 -11.78
N ALA A 52 -1.38 4.43 -13.05
CA ALA A 52 -2.71 4.89 -13.44
C ALA A 52 -3.78 3.85 -13.05
N VAL A 53 -4.95 4.29 -12.61
CA VAL A 53 -6.02 3.43 -12.05
C VAL A 53 -6.38 2.25 -12.96
N GLY A 54 -6.50 2.48 -14.27
CA GLY A 54 -6.77 1.44 -15.27
C GLY A 54 -5.56 1.05 -16.13
N GLY A 55 -4.37 1.50 -15.76
CA GLY A 55 -3.14 1.24 -16.51
C GLY A 55 -2.24 0.21 -15.86
N SER A 56 -1.07 0.03 -16.44
CA SER A 56 0.03 -0.77 -15.88
C SER A 56 1.33 0.02 -15.92
N ALA A 57 2.30 -0.42 -15.13
CA ALA A 57 3.61 0.20 -15.04
C ALA A 57 4.69 -0.86 -14.87
N GLU A 58 5.78 -0.73 -15.60
CA GLU A 58 6.97 -1.56 -15.36
C GLU A 58 7.57 -1.24 -13.98
N LEU A 59 8.05 -2.28 -13.30
CA LEU A 59 8.78 -2.11 -12.05
C LEU A 59 10.28 -2.11 -12.32
N GLY A 60 10.96 -1.16 -11.72
CA GLY A 60 12.43 -1.09 -11.73
C GLY A 60 12.98 -1.24 -10.31
N THR A 61 14.18 -0.69 -10.10
CA THR A 61 14.82 -0.63 -8.78
C THR A 61 14.22 0.47 -7.88
N SER A 62 13.64 1.51 -8.46
CA SER A 62 12.90 2.54 -7.73
C SER A 62 11.49 2.07 -7.38
N ALA A 63 11.12 2.20 -6.11
CA ALA A 63 9.81 1.78 -5.63
C ALA A 63 8.71 2.65 -6.23
N LYS A 64 7.71 2.00 -6.83
CA LYS A 64 6.45 2.64 -7.27
C LYS A 64 5.38 2.42 -6.22
N ILE A 65 4.75 3.50 -5.77
CA ILE A 65 3.61 3.46 -4.86
C ILE A 65 2.40 3.05 -5.68
N GLY A 66 1.80 1.91 -5.32
CA GLY A 66 0.57 1.43 -5.96
C GLY A 66 -0.66 1.50 -5.05
N TRP A 67 -0.46 1.69 -3.75
CA TRP A 67 -1.54 1.80 -2.78
C TRP A 67 -1.18 2.80 -1.69
N GLN A 68 -2.14 3.60 -1.27
CA GLN A 68 -1.97 4.51 -0.15
C GLN A 68 -3.26 4.77 0.61
N ALA A 69 -3.12 5.20 1.87
CA ALA A 69 -4.25 5.60 2.72
C ALA A 69 -3.93 6.81 3.59
N ALA A 70 -4.89 7.73 3.66
CA ALA A 70 -4.88 8.87 4.56
C ALA A 70 -5.78 8.61 5.77
N ASN A 71 -5.38 9.14 6.92
CA ASN A 71 -6.14 9.03 8.17
C ASN A 71 -7.22 10.10 8.22
N LYS A 72 -8.46 9.73 8.56
CA LYS A 72 -9.56 10.69 8.80
C LYS A 72 -9.63 11.17 10.26
N VAL A 73 -8.98 10.42 11.14
CA VAL A 73 -8.88 10.68 12.58
C VAL A 73 -7.44 10.49 13.01
N ASN A 74 -7.00 11.19 14.03
CA ASN A 74 -5.64 11.01 14.53
C ASN A 74 -5.46 9.55 14.98
N LEU A 75 -4.41 8.90 14.47
CA LEU A 75 -4.02 7.55 14.86
C LEU A 75 -2.65 7.64 15.51
N ASN A 76 -2.63 7.66 16.84
CA ASN A 76 -1.44 7.89 17.63
C ASN A 76 -0.80 9.25 17.26
N GLU A 77 0.47 9.24 16.85
CA GLU A 77 1.23 10.40 16.38
C GLU A 77 0.98 10.72 14.89
N CYS A 78 0.18 9.92 14.17
CA CYS A 78 -0.22 10.22 12.80
C CYS A 78 -1.47 11.12 12.79
N THR A 79 -1.32 12.36 12.32
CA THR A 79 -2.44 13.27 12.12
C THR A 79 -3.52 12.65 11.21
N GLY A 80 -4.77 12.94 11.48
CA GLY A 80 -5.91 12.56 10.66
C GLY A 80 -6.58 13.78 10.07
N ASP A 81 -6.04 14.29 8.98
CA ASP A 81 -6.57 15.42 8.22
C ASP A 81 -7.45 14.97 7.03
N GLY A 82 -7.52 13.67 6.77
CA GLY A 82 -8.22 13.06 5.64
C GLY A 82 -7.48 13.14 4.29
N SER A 83 -6.32 13.80 4.24
CA SER A 83 -5.58 14.11 3.00
C SER A 83 -4.14 13.62 2.99
N THR A 84 -3.48 13.53 4.15
CA THR A 84 -2.09 13.11 4.24
C THR A 84 -1.99 11.58 4.21
N TYR A 85 -1.37 11.06 3.14
CA TYR A 85 -1.15 9.63 2.95
C TYR A 85 -0.01 9.13 3.83
N HIS A 86 -0.36 8.72 5.05
CA HIS A 86 0.61 8.17 5.99
C HIS A 86 1.01 6.73 5.68
N TRP A 87 0.11 5.95 5.08
CA TRP A 87 0.31 4.53 4.82
C TRP A 87 0.46 4.30 3.34
N GLN A 88 1.53 3.63 2.92
CA GLN A 88 1.77 3.34 1.52
C GLN A 88 2.32 1.93 1.33
N ILE A 89 2.01 1.35 0.17
CA ILE A 89 2.66 0.13 -0.34
C ILE A 89 3.41 0.50 -1.61
N GLY A 90 4.74 0.38 -1.54
CA GLY A 90 5.66 0.48 -2.65
C GLY A 90 5.95 -0.89 -3.26
N MET A 91 6.35 -0.90 -4.52
CA MET A 91 6.74 -2.10 -5.26
C MET A 91 7.99 -1.88 -6.08
N THR A 92 8.89 -2.85 -6.07
CA THR A 92 10.06 -2.92 -6.95
C THR A 92 10.09 -4.27 -7.66
N ALA A 93 10.82 -4.33 -8.78
CA ALA A 93 11.13 -5.62 -9.38
C ALA A 93 12.09 -6.38 -8.45
N GLY A 94 11.71 -7.61 -8.11
CA GLY A 94 12.58 -8.58 -7.46
C GLY A 94 13.55 -9.19 -8.47
N SER A 95 14.55 -9.90 -7.95
CA SER A 95 15.46 -10.66 -8.80
C SER A 95 14.70 -11.73 -9.57
N ALA A 96 15.05 -11.91 -10.85
CA ALA A 96 14.58 -13.04 -11.63
C ALA A 96 14.91 -14.35 -10.89
N THR A 97 13.91 -15.21 -10.73
CA THR A 97 14.15 -16.59 -10.31
C THR A 97 14.80 -17.37 -11.46
N ASN A 98 15.30 -18.58 -11.20
CA ASN A 98 15.94 -19.43 -12.21
C ASN A 98 15.08 -19.73 -13.47
N ASN A 99 13.77 -19.43 -13.42
CA ASN A 99 12.83 -19.57 -14.53
C ASN A 99 12.63 -18.28 -15.35
N GLY A 100 13.42 -17.24 -15.13
CA GLY A 100 13.38 -15.99 -15.89
C GLY A 100 12.22 -15.04 -15.54
N GLN A 101 11.33 -15.42 -14.63
CA GLN A 101 10.29 -14.54 -14.08
C GLN A 101 10.83 -13.79 -12.86
N ALA A 102 10.77 -12.46 -12.92
CA ALA A 102 10.97 -11.60 -11.76
C ALA A 102 9.76 -11.73 -10.82
N ASP A 103 9.99 -11.70 -9.52
CA ASP A 103 8.92 -11.53 -8.54
C ASP A 103 8.71 -10.03 -8.26
N VAL A 104 7.60 -9.64 -7.65
CA VAL A 104 7.38 -8.29 -7.15
C VAL A 104 7.76 -8.22 -5.67
N VAL A 105 8.59 -7.25 -5.31
CA VAL A 105 8.97 -6.99 -3.91
C VAL A 105 8.12 -5.84 -3.38
N PHE A 106 7.38 -6.10 -2.31
CA PHE A 106 6.53 -5.10 -1.67
C PHE A 106 7.23 -4.47 -0.46
N SER A 107 7.09 -3.16 -0.32
CA SER A 107 7.52 -2.42 0.87
C SER A 107 6.34 -1.66 1.47
N ALA A 108 6.14 -1.79 2.78
CA ALA A 108 5.12 -1.04 3.49
C ALA A 108 5.77 0.10 4.27
N THR A 109 5.29 1.32 4.07
CA THR A 109 5.76 2.48 4.81
C THR A 109 4.61 3.12 5.58
N ALA A 110 4.92 3.46 6.83
CA ALA A 110 4.15 4.39 7.64
C ALA A 110 5.04 5.64 7.75
N SER A 111 4.50 6.84 7.50
CA SER A 111 5.23 8.12 7.42
C SER A 111 5.86 8.45 6.06
N ALA A 112 5.07 8.41 4.98
CA ALA A 112 5.56 8.92 3.69
C ALA A 112 5.81 10.44 3.68
N ASN A 113 5.13 11.23 4.53
CA ASN A 113 5.15 12.71 4.45
C ASN A 113 4.97 13.46 5.79
N SER A 114 5.26 12.88 6.94
CA SER A 114 5.09 13.62 8.21
C SER A 114 6.14 13.20 9.22
N GLY A 115 7.05 14.11 9.53
CA GLY A 115 8.23 13.87 10.35
C GLY A 115 7.97 13.01 11.60
N THR A 116 8.97 12.17 11.90
CA THR A 116 9.21 11.49 13.19
C THR A 116 7.97 11.31 14.08
N GLY A 117 7.26 10.19 13.91
CA GLY A 117 6.22 9.79 14.85
C GLY A 117 5.21 8.79 14.29
N CYS A 118 4.91 8.86 12.99
CA CYS A 118 3.89 8.02 12.40
C CYS A 118 4.40 6.59 12.07
N VAL A 119 4.57 5.78 13.11
CA VAL A 119 4.99 4.38 13.02
C VAL A 119 3.79 3.44 13.04
N ALA A 120 3.89 2.33 12.30
CA ALA A 120 2.94 1.24 12.44
C ALA A 120 3.10 0.60 13.82
N LEU A 121 2.33 1.03 14.81
CA LEU A 121 2.29 0.36 16.11
C LEU A 121 1.68 -1.03 15.93
N THR A 122 2.52 -2.06 15.88
CA THR A 122 2.14 -3.39 16.35
C THR A 122 1.79 -3.26 17.84
N PRO A 123 0.71 -3.90 18.33
CA PRO A 123 0.45 -3.92 19.76
C PRO A 123 1.63 -4.59 20.46
N THR A 124 2.48 -3.80 21.09
CA THR A 124 3.45 -4.28 22.07
C THR A 124 2.71 -4.35 23.40
N PHE A 125 2.37 -5.58 23.83
CA PHE A 125 1.71 -5.82 25.11
C PHE A 125 2.51 -5.28 26.31
N ASP A 126 3.79 -4.99 26.12
CA ASP A 126 4.69 -4.40 27.13
C ASP A 126 4.31 -2.97 27.56
N LYS A 127 3.37 -2.32 26.86
CA LYS A 127 2.85 -0.98 27.18
C LYS A 127 1.39 -0.95 27.65
N ILE A 128 0.73 -2.10 27.76
CA ILE A 128 -0.64 -2.17 28.33
C ILE A 128 -0.51 -2.37 29.85
N GLY A 129 -0.98 -1.40 30.64
CA GLY A 129 -1.08 -1.52 32.10
C GLY A 129 0.06 -0.92 32.93
N LYS A 130 0.74 0.11 32.42
CA LYS A 130 1.59 1.00 33.23
C LYS A 130 0.99 2.40 33.28
#